data_AF-A0A1G0IF99-F1
#
_entry.id   AF-A0A1G0IF99-F1
#
_cell.length_a   1.000
_cell.length_b   1.000
_cell.length_c   1.000
_cell.angle_alpha   90.00
_cell.angle_beta   90.00
_cell.angle_gamma   90.00
#
_symmetry.space_group_name_H-M   'P 1'
#
loop_
_entity.id
_entity.type
_entity.pdbx_description
1 polymer ?
#
loop_
_entity_poly.entity_id
_entity_poly.type
_entity_poly.pdbx_seq_one_letter_code
_entity_poly.pdbx_strand_id
1 'polypeptide(L)'
;MSPKVAALLACLFAASIASAQNVVPIQQLQMAPRPATQATQLNTEALEKARLERENARLREENAALKQRVDNLTNVGGSEVRAYCPNPETSRNTAGAESNCRNSGGYLCEPVSGLCRTSCQTSDMCAGGWTCDTGAQQCVRTG
;
A
#
# COMPACT_ATOMS: atom_id res chain seq x y z
N MET A 1 32.06 27.35 -7.30
CA MET A 1 32.05 27.67 -8.74
C MET A 1 33.43 28.18 -9.13
N SER A 2 33.90 27.72 -10.30
CA SER A 2 35.22 27.92 -10.94
C SER A 2 36.30 26.89 -10.54
N PRO A 3 37.31 26.58 -11.40
CA PRO A 3 37.55 27.01 -12.79
C PRO A 3 38.04 25.92 -13.80
N LYS A 4 37.81 26.20 -15.09
CA LYS A 4 38.76 26.17 -16.25
C LYS A 4 39.84 25.07 -16.25
N VAL A 5 39.78 24.10 -17.16
CA VAL A 5 40.33 24.21 -18.53
C VAL A 5 41.72 24.86 -18.55
N ALA A 6 42.74 24.02 -18.45
CA ALA A 6 44.14 24.27 -18.85
C ALA A 6 44.61 22.96 -19.51
N ALA A 7 44.67 22.83 -20.84
CA ALA A 7 45.69 23.41 -21.72
C ALA A 7 47.11 22.97 -21.30
N LEU A 8 47.70 22.03 -22.06
CA LEU A 8 49.14 21.72 -22.26
C LEU A 8 49.20 20.29 -22.84
N LEU A 9 49.30 20.03 -24.14
CA LEU A 9 50.26 20.53 -25.14
C LEU A 9 51.70 20.29 -24.72
N ALA A 10 52.29 19.15 -25.08
CA ALA A 10 53.72 19.04 -25.40
C ALA A 10 54.12 17.65 -25.93
N CYS A 11 54.52 17.66 -27.21
CA CYS A 11 55.71 17.01 -27.79
C CYS A 11 55.74 15.48 -27.88
N LEU A 12 55.62 14.87 -29.07
CA LEU A 12 56.60 14.82 -30.17
C LEU A 12 58.00 14.37 -29.73
N PHE A 13 58.40 13.21 -30.28
CA PHE A 13 59.72 12.78 -30.78
C PHE A 13 60.18 11.42 -30.24
N ALA A 14 60.12 10.39 -31.10
CA ALA A 14 61.25 9.51 -31.36
C ALA A 14 60.96 8.66 -32.61
N ALA A 15 61.78 8.85 -33.64
CA ALA A 15 61.81 8.07 -34.86
C ALA A 15 62.39 6.66 -34.63
N SER A 16 62.03 5.70 -35.48
CA SER A 16 62.89 4.59 -35.90
C SER A 16 62.30 3.89 -37.14
N ILE A 17 63.06 3.88 -38.22
CA ILE A 17 62.80 3.11 -39.44
C ILE A 17 63.72 1.88 -39.37
N ALA A 18 63.20 0.66 -39.50
CA ALA A 18 63.99 -0.50 -39.94
C ALA A 18 63.06 -1.68 -40.33
N SER A 19 63.46 -2.36 -41.38
CA SER A 19 62.70 -3.26 -42.25
C SER A 19 62.80 -4.75 -41.91
N ALA A 20 61.77 -5.47 -42.38
CA ALA A 20 61.77 -6.86 -42.86
C ALA A 20 61.98 -8.01 -41.85
N GLN A 21 60.98 -8.89 -41.75
CA GLN A 21 61.12 -10.30 -42.12
C GLN A 21 59.74 -10.97 -42.20
N ASN A 22 59.54 -11.63 -43.32
CA ASN A 22 58.34 -12.34 -43.74
C ASN A 22 58.21 -13.61 -42.86
N VAL A 23 57.27 -13.64 -41.93
CA VAL A 23 56.96 -14.81 -41.11
C VAL A 23 55.62 -15.37 -41.56
N VAL A 24 55.67 -16.59 -42.08
CA VAL A 24 54.54 -17.42 -42.47
C VAL A 24 53.52 -17.47 -41.31
N PRO A 25 52.22 -17.20 -41.54
CA PRO A 25 51.24 -17.43 -40.49
C PRO A 25 51.12 -18.94 -40.27
N ILE A 26 51.68 -19.40 -39.15
CA ILE A 26 51.28 -20.67 -38.53
C ILE A 26 49.79 -20.53 -38.24
N GLN A 27 48.97 -21.34 -38.92
CA GLN A 27 47.57 -21.50 -38.61
C GLN A 27 47.46 -22.04 -37.18
N GLN A 28 47.29 -21.14 -36.22
CA GLN A 28 46.85 -21.55 -34.90
C GLN A 28 45.43 -22.09 -35.07
N LEU A 29 45.26 -23.38 -34.77
CA LEU A 29 43.98 -23.96 -34.40
C LEU A 29 43.43 -23.12 -33.23
N GLN A 30 42.73 -22.05 -33.55
CA GLN A 30 41.90 -21.33 -32.60
C GLN A 30 40.76 -22.27 -32.21
N MET A 31 40.93 -22.95 -31.07
CA MET A 31 39.80 -23.42 -30.29
C MET A 31 38.95 -22.20 -29.96
N ALA A 32 37.90 -21.98 -30.75
CA ALA A 32 36.89 -20.99 -30.44
C ALA A 32 36.25 -21.35 -29.09
N PRO A 33 36.25 -20.46 -28.10
CA PRO A 33 35.43 -20.67 -26.92
C PRO A 33 33.97 -20.43 -27.31
N ARG A 34 33.16 -21.49 -27.33
CA ARG A 34 31.68 -21.42 -27.29
C ARG A 34 31.20 -22.02 -25.97
N PRO A 35 30.09 -21.56 -25.37
CA PRO A 35 29.59 -20.21 -25.17
C PRO A 35 29.36 -19.99 -23.66
N ALA A 36 30.32 -19.40 -22.93
CA ALA A 36 30.13 -19.11 -21.50
C ALA A 36 28.95 -18.13 -21.25
N THR A 37 28.49 -17.40 -22.27
CA THR A 37 27.41 -16.42 -22.20
C THR A 37 26.01 -17.05 -22.11
N GLN A 38 25.72 -18.15 -22.83
CA GLN A 38 24.36 -18.73 -22.84
C GLN A 38 24.02 -19.47 -21.55
N ALA A 39 24.95 -20.24 -20.99
CA ALA A 39 24.73 -20.93 -19.72
C ALA A 39 24.56 -19.95 -18.54
N THR A 40 25.30 -18.83 -18.57
CA THR A 40 25.19 -17.79 -17.55
C THR A 40 23.86 -17.03 -17.66
N GLN A 41 23.40 -16.71 -18.87
CA GLN A 41 22.09 -16.07 -19.10
C GLN A 41 20.92 -16.96 -18.64
N LEU A 42 20.93 -18.25 -18.98
CA LEU A 42 19.87 -19.18 -18.58
C LEU A 42 19.76 -19.31 -17.04
N ASN A 43 20.90 -19.33 -16.35
CA ASN A 43 20.93 -19.34 -14.88
C ASN A 43 20.42 -18.03 -14.27
N THR A 44 20.63 -16.90 -14.96
CA THR A 44 20.18 -15.59 -14.49
C THR A 44 18.66 -15.45 -14.66
N GLU A 45 18.12 -15.87 -15.81
CA GLU A 45 16.68 -15.89 -16.09
C GLU A 45 15.93 -16.85 -15.16
N ALA A 46 16.49 -18.04 -14.90
CA ALA A 46 15.89 -19.00 -13.97
C ALA A 46 15.86 -18.46 -12.52
N LEU A 47 16.91 -17.74 -12.10
CA LEU A 47 16.97 -17.11 -10.79
C LEU A 47 15.96 -15.96 -10.66
N GLU A 48 15.84 -15.14 -11.70
CA GLU A 48 14.87 -14.04 -11.74
C GLU A 48 13.44 -14.55 -11.73
N LYS A 49 13.14 -15.58 -12.52
CA LYS A 49 11.83 -16.24 -12.52
C LYS A 49 11.47 -16.78 -11.14
N ALA A 50 12.40 -17.47 -10.48
CA ALA A 50 12.17 -17.99 -9.13
C ALA A 50 11.96 -16.88 -8.09
N ARG A 51 12.57 -15.70 -8.27
CA ARG A 51 12.32 -14.53 -7.42
C ARG A 51 10.92 -13.96 -7.67
N LEU A 52 10.54 -13.77 -8.93
CA LEU A 52 9.24 -13.22 -9.31
C LEU A 52 8.09 -14.15 -8.89
N GLU A 53 8.28 -15.46 -8.93
CA GLU A 53 7.30 -16.44 -8.46
C GLU A 53 7.07 -16.32 -6.95
N ARG A 54 8.15 -16.19 -6.16
CA ARG A 54 8.03 -15.96 -4.70
C ARG A 54 7.34 -14.63 -4.38
N GLU A 55 7.69 -13.58 -5.10
CA GLU A 55 7.08 -12.26 -4.89
C GLU A 55 5.60 -12.26 -5.27
N ASN A 56 5.22 -12.91 -6.38
CA ASN A 56 3.82 -13.11 -6.74
C ASN A 56 3.06 -13.94 -5.70
N ALA A 57 3.66 -15.00 -5.15
CA ALA A 57 3.03 -15.80 -4.09
C ALA A 57 2.75 -14.94 -2.85
N ARG A 58 3.76 -14.19 -2.37
CA ARG A 58 3.61 -13.24 -1.25
C ARG A 58 2.51 -12.21 -1.51
N LEU A 59 2.52 -11.58 -2.69
CA LEU A 59 1.53 -10.55 -3.03
C LEU A 59 0.10 -11.12 -3.11
N ARG A 60 -0.07 -12.38 -3.52
CA ARG A 60 -1.38 -13.04 -3.50
C ARG A 60 -1.87 -13.30 -2.08
N GLU A 61 -0.98 -13.74 -1.20
CA GLU A 61 -1.29 -13.93 0.22
C GLU A 61 -1.67 -12.59 0.89
N GLU A 62 -0.88 -11.54 0.66
CA GLU A 62 -1.18 -10.19 1.17
C GLU A 62 -2.51 -9.66 0.65
N ASN A 63 -2.80 -9.83 -0.66
CA ASN A 63 -4.09 -9.42 -1.22
C ASN A 63 -5.27 -10.20 -0.62
N ALA A 64 -5.11 -11.51 -0.41
CA ALA A 64 -6.15 -12.32 0.22
C ALA A 64 -6.42 -11.87 1.67
N ALA A 65 -5.36 -11.60 2.43
CA ALA A 65 -5.46 -11.10 3.80
C ALA A 65 -6.11 -9.70 3.86
N LEU A 66 -5.71 -8.78 2.98
CA LEU A 66 -6.29 -7.45 2.91
C LEU A 66 -7.76 -7.50 2.51
N LYS A 67 -8.12 -8.33 1.53
CA LYS A 67 -9.51 -8.52 1.11
C LYS A 67 -10.37 -9.04 2.26
N GLN A 68 -9.89 -10.06 2.98
CA GLN A 68 -10.59 -10.58 4.16
C GLN A 68 -10.78 -9.50 5.23
N ARG A 69 -9.77 -8.64 5.45
CA ARG A 69 -9.88 -7.55 6.41
C ARG A 69 -10.89 -6.48 5.98
N VAL A 70 -10.92 -6.14 4.68
CA VAL A 70 -11.96 -5.27 4.13
C VAL A 70 -13.33 -5.89 4.36
N ASP A 71 -13.51 -7.17 4.02
CA ASP A 71 -14.77 -7.89 4.23
C ASP A 71 -15.20 -7.84 5.70
N ASN A 72 -14.28 -8.02 6.65
CA ASN A 72 -14.57 -7.93 8.09
C ASN A 72 -15.01 -6.53 8.54
N LEU A 73 -14.54 -5.46 7.87
CA LEU A 73 -14.86 -4.07 8.18
C LEU A 73 -16.14 -3.59 7.49
N THR A 74 -16.46 -4.11 6.30
CA THR A 74 -17.50 -3.54 5.43
C THR A 74 -18.72 -4.42 5.23
N ASN A 75 -18.65 -5.73 5.49
CA ASN A 75 -19.82 -6.59 5.32
C ASN A 75 -20.73 -6.53 6.54
N VAL A 76 -22.05 -6.61 6.33
CA VAL A 76 -23.02 -6.69 7.43
C VAL A 76 -22.73 -7.96 8.25
N GLY A 77 -22.49 -7.79 9.55
CA GLY A 77 -22.09 -8.89 10.43
C GLY A 77 -20.60 -9.25 10.37
N GLY A 78 -19.78 -8.48 9.66
CA GLY A 78 -18.32 -8.57 9.73
C GLY A 78 -17.82 -8.34 11.15
N SER A 79 -16.78 -9.08 11.55
CA SER A 79 -16.28 -9.07 12.92
C SER A 79 -15.68 -7.74 13.37
N GLU A 80 -15.33 -6.87 12.42
CA GLU A 80 -14.67 -5.60 12.67
C GLU A 80 -15.52 -4.39 12.22
N VAL A 81 -16.80 -4.55 11.89
CA VAL A 81 -17.63 -3.41 11.46
C VAL A 81 -17.64 -2.33 12.56
N ARG A 82 -17.20 -1.12 12.20
CA ARG A 82 -17.13 0.00 13.14
C ARG A 82 -18.23 1.00 12.82
N ALA A 83 -18.91 1.47 13.86
CA ALA A 83 -19.83 2.59 13.78
C ALA A 83 -19.14 3.89 14.22
N TYR A 84 -19.64 5.01 13.73
CA TYR A 84 -19.22 6.36 14.10
C TYR A 84 -20.37 7.35 13.95
N CYS A 85 -20.25 8.49 14.64
CA CYS A 85 -21.24 9.55 14.59
C CYS A 85 -20.75 10.68 13.66
N PRO A 86 -21.19 10.76 12.38
CA PRO A 86 -20.88 11.91 11.53
C PRO A 86 -21.48 13.23 12.06
N ASN A 87 -22.59 13.15 12.78
CA ASN A 87 -23.20 14.25 13.52
C ASN A 87 -23.91 13.71 14.77
N PRO A 88 -24.37 14.56 15.71
CA PRO A 88 -25.00 14.10 16.94
C PRO A 88 -26.27 13.28 16.77
N GLU A 89 -26.96 13.35 15.62
CA GLU A 89 -28.26 12.67 15.41
C GLU A 89 -28.16 11.49 14.45
N THR A 90 -26.96 11.16 13.95
CA THR A 90 -26.76 10.15 12.92
C THR A 90 -25.65 9.19 13.34
N SER A 91 -25.92 7.89 13.26
CA SER A 91 -24.93 6.82 13.34
C SER A 91 -24.67 6.26 11.95
N ARG A 92 -23.41 6.02 11.61
CA ARG A 92 -23.00 5.42 10.35
C ARG A 92 -21.98 4.32 10.59
N ASN A 93 -22.05 3.23 9.85
CA ASN A 93 -21.03 2.19 9.89
C ASN A 93 -20.11 2.22 8.67
N THR A 94 -18.98 1.51 8.77
CA THR A 94 -18.00 1.34 7.69
C THR A 94 -18.53 0.57 6.49
N ALA A 95 -19.67 -0.14 6.63
CA ALA A 95 -20.41 -0.76 5.54
C ALA A 95 -21.26 0.24 4.72
N GLY A 96 -21.37 1.49 5.18
CA GLY A 96 -22.16 2.55 4.54
C GLY A 96 -23.62 2.63 5.00
N ALA A 97 -24.07 1.76 5.91
CA ALA A 97 -25.39 1.87 6.51
C ALA A 97 -25.46 3.05 7.48
N GLU A 98 -26.59 3.75 7.47
CA GLU A 98 -26.86 4.91 8.31
C GLU A 98 -28.14 4.70 9.13
N SER A 99 -28.19 5.33 10.30
CA SER A 99 -29.35 5.34 11.18
C SER A 99 -29.53 6.73 11.78
N ASN A 100 -30.75 7.25 11.69
CA ASN A 100 -31.13 8.53 12.28
C ASN A 100 -31.60 8.32 13.73
N CYS A 101 -30.74 8.62 14.69
CA CYS A 101 -30.98 8.38 16.12
C CYS A 101 -32.15 9.22 16.66
N ARG A 102 -32.36 10.41 16.10
CA ARG A 102 -33.50 11.26 16.45
C ARG A 102 -34.83 10.62 16.07
N ASN A 103 -34.92 10.03 14.88
CA ASN A 103 -36.15 9.41 14.40
C ASN A 103 -36.40 8.02 15.00
N SER A 104 -35.35 7.31 15.43
CA SER A 104 -35.46 5.97 16.02
C SER A 104 -36.01 5.97 17.45
N GLY A 105 -35.91 7.09 18.17
CA GLY A 105 -36.38 7.18 19.56
C GLY A 105 -36.03 8.47 20.28
N GLY A 106 -35.67 9.53 19.55
CA GLY A 106 -35.30 10.80 20.15
C GLY A 106 -33.92 10.82 20.80
N TYR A 107 -33.02 9.92 20.41
CA TYR A 107 -31.70 9.79 21.01
C TYR A 107 -30.62 10.50 20.19
N LEU A 108 -29.53 10.85 20.86
CA LEU A 108 -28.28 11.21 20.18
C LEU A 108 -27.42 9.97 19.91
N CYS A 109 -26.50 10.13 18.96
CA CYS A 109 -25.45 9.17 18.68
C CYS A 109 -24.41 9.18 19.81
N GLU A 110 -24.02 8.01 20.28
CA GLU A 110 -22.99 7.87 21.31
C GLU A 110 -21.60 7.96 20.69
N PRO A 111 -20.75 8.91 21.12
CA PRO A 111 -19.45 9.15 20.48
C PRO A 111 -18.45 7.99 20.66
N VAL A 112 -18.63 7.16 21.69
CA VAL A 112 -17.71 6.05 21.99
C VAL A 112 -18.01 4.83 21.13
N SER A 113 -19.26 4.36 21.12
CA SER A 113 -19.67 3.19 20.33
C SER A 113 -19.95 3.54 18.86
N GLY A 114 -20.22 4.81 18.56
CA GLY A 114 -20.64 5.28 17.24
C GLY A 114 -22.08 4.86 16.89
N LEU A 115 -22.82 4.27 17.83
CA LEU A 115 -24.19 3.79 17.66
C LEU A 115 -25.18 4.78 18.26
N CYS A 116 -26.44 4.70 17.82
CA CYS A 116 -27.51 5.44 18.49
C CYS A 116 -27.66 4.96 19.92
N ARG A 117 -27.80 5.89 20.87
CA ARG A 117 -28.18 5.53 22.23
C ARG A 117 -29.55 4.87 22.22
N THR A 118 -29.78 4.00 23.19
CA THR A 118 -31.05 3.32 23.42
C THR A 118 -31.65 3.63 24.79
N SER A 119 -30.90 4.34 25.63
CA SER A 119 -31.32 4.84 26.94
C SER A 119 -30.68 6.20 27.22
N CYS A 120 -31.26 6.92 28.17
CA CYS A 120 -30.74 8.21 28.63
C CYS A 120 -30.56 8.21 30.15
N GLN A 121 -29.56 8.95 30.62
CA GLN A 121 -29.37 9.29 32.04
C GLN A 121 -29.62 10.77 32.29
N THR A 122 -29.39 11.60 31.28
CA THR A 122 -29.61 13.04 31.30
C THR A 122 -30.23 13.48 29.97
N SER A 123 -30.88 14.64 29.96
CA SER A 123 -31.52 15.19 28.76
C SER A 123 -30.54 15.53 27.64
N ASP A 124 -29.25 15.72 27.94
CA ASP A 124 -28.20 15.95 26.93
C ASP A 124 -27.93 14.71 26.06
N MET A 125 -28.48 13.55 26.43
CA MET A 125 -28.43 12.33 25.63
C MET A 125 -29.58 12.22 24.63
N CYS A 126 -30.53 13.14 24.68
CA CYS A 126 -31.71 13.20 23.83
C CYS A 126 -31.55 14.26 22.73
N ALA A 127 -32.17 14.01 21.58
CA ALA A 127 -32.18 14.92 20.45
C ALA A 127 -33.03 16.17 20.73
N GLY A 128 -32.89 17.21 19.91
CA GLY A 128 -33.67 18.44 20.08
C GLY A 128 -35.18 18.21 20.06
N GLY A 129 -35.89 18.71 21.08
CA GLY A 129 -37.32 18.49 21.31
C GLY A 129 -37.66 17.21 22.09
N TRP A 130 -36.65 16.58 22.70
CA TRP A 130 -36.80 15.43 23.58
C TRP A 130 -36.16 15.73 24.94
N THR A 131 -36.67 15.06 25.98
CA THR A 131 -36.20 15.18 27.37
C THR A 131 -36.08 13.79 27.95
N CYS A 132 -35.08 13.57 28.79
CA CYS A 132 -34.90 12.28 29.42
C CYS A 132 -35.92 12.10 30.56
N ASP A 133 -36.80 11.12 30.43
CA ASP A 133 -37.48 10.54 31.59
C ASP A 133 -36.47 9.62 32.30
N THR A 134 -35.87 10.12 33.38
CA THR A 134 -34.85 9.38 34.14
C THR A 134 -35.44 8.19 34.90
N GLY A 135 -36.75 8.15 35.14
CA GLY A 135 -37.44 7.02 35.76
C GLY A 135 -37.57 5.85 34.80
N ALA A 136 -37.88 6.13 33.54
CA ALA A 136 -37.96 5.12 32.47
C ALA A 136 -36.64 4.92 31.70
N GLN A 137 -35.66 5.81 31.89
CA GLN A 137 -34.43 5.94 31.10
C GLN A 137 -34.68 6.10 29.60
N GLN A 138 -35.76 6.81 29.25
CA GLN A 138 -36.20 6.99 27.87
C GLN A 138 -36.28 8.46 27.49
N CYS A 139 -35.88 8.78 26.26
CA CYS A 139 -36.16 10.09 25.70
C CYS A 139 -37.64 10.18 25.35
N VAL A 140 -38.34 11.15 25.93
CA VAL A 140 -39.74 11.46 25.65
C VAL A 140 -39.85 12.84 25.02
N ARG A 141 -40.82 13.05 24.11
CA ARG A 141 -41.00 14.35 23.47
C ARG A 141 -41.38 15.39 24.51
N THR A 142 -40.65 16.50 24.50
CA THR A 142 -41.06 17.70 25.21
C THR A 142 -42.16 18.36 24.37
N GLY A 143 -43.38 18.41 24.92
CA GLY A 143 -44.56 18.97 24.26
C GLY A 143 -44.42 20.45 23.93
#